data_AF-Q0UHF2-F1
#
_entry.id   AF-Q0UHF2-F1
#
_cell.length_a   1.000
_cell.length_b   1.000
_cell.length_c   1.000
_cell.angle_alpha   90.00
_cell.angle_beta   90.00
_cell.angle_gamma   90.00
#
_symmetry.space_group_name_H-M   'P 1'
#
loop_
_entity.id
_entity.type
_entity.pdbx_description
1 polymer ?
#
loop_
_entity_poly.entity_id
_entity_poly.type
_entity_poly.pdbx_seq_one_letter_code
_entity_poly.pdbx_strand_id
1 'polypeptide(L)'
;MPRSVSLRNLLGRLSTNTNREVETKPCVTCKVATCDECRVHCVYQSIFQASNDPDDTSELPNFSGFVMLKPHEHPILSPHHLVAEPQKQLIERWQDPLMGCSKPYHDQGYLDAPLVSLIPAPPESIEDVLDLDLGEQSLMTFHEDSRYGRPSPALASLCEVSESRRIALCDDCFDHKGPHDLPTTNPEVIPPREAARRGPCHCTMRRRFLDRWLCLRCYQKEERTIEKCAGTGSSKNSGLCRCGSEACRIACLWCWGEIADEVAHDDDEGSMIDDTVRN
;
A
#
# COMPACT_ATOMS: atom_id res chain seq x y z
N MET A 1 -33.02 23.03 0.77
CA MET A 1 -33.79 21.83 0.38
C MET A 1 -32.85 20.91 -0.40
N PRO A 2 -32.31 19.84 0.21
CA PRO A 2 -31.41 18.94 -0.50
C PRO A 2 -32.24 18.07 -1.47
N ARG A 3 -31.86 18.08 -2.75
CA ARG A 3 -32.48 17.24 -3.77
C ARG A 3 -32.09 15.78 -3.51
N SER A 4 -33.08 14.93 -3.24
CA SER A 4 -32.90 13.48 -3.18
C SER A 4 -32.49 12.97 -4.57
N VAL A 5 -31.21 12.66 -4.73
CA VAL A 5 -30.75 11.93 -5.92
C VAL A 5 -31.13 10.47 -5.72
N SER A 6 -32.09 9.99 -6.52
CA SER A 6 -32.51 8.59 -6.51
C SER A 6 -31.35 7.72 -7.00
N LEU A 7 -30.82 6.87 -6.12
CA LEU A 7 -29.79 5.87 -6.42
C LEU A 7 -30.19 4.87 -7.52
N ARG A 8 -31.46 4.86 -7.97
CA ARG A 8 -31.91 3.99 -9.07
C ARG A 8 -31.40 4.41 -10.44
N ASN A 9 -30.94 5.64 -10.63
CA ASN A 9 -30.50 6.13 -11.94
C ASN A 9 -28.99 6.00 -12.21
N LEU A 10 -28.19 5.59 -11.23
CA LEU A 10 -26.75 5.28 -11.43
C LEU A 10 -26.49 3.81 -11.79
N LEU A 11 -27.48 2.94 -11.64
CA LEU A 11 -27.44 1.55 -12.12
C LEU A 11 -27.97 1.45 -13.55
N GLY A 12 -27.43 2.29 -14.43
CA GLY A 12 -27.72 2.25 -15.86
C GLY A 12 -27.31 0.91 -16.45
N ARG A 13 -28.28 0.00 -16.63
CA ARG A 13 -28.21 -1.22 -17.44
C ARG A 13 -26.93 -2.04 -17.23
N LEU A 14 -26.83 -2.69 -16.08
CA LEU A 14 -26.02 -3.91 -15.97
C LEU A 14 -26.61 -4.94 -16.95
N SER A 15 -25.93 -5.11 -18.09
CA SER A 15 -26.19 -6.20 -19.02
C SER A 15 -26.05 -7.50 -18.24
N THR A 16 -27.13 -8.25 -18.06
CA THR A 16 -27.19 -9.47 -17.24
C THR A 16 -26.52 -10.67 -17.91
N ASN A 17 -25.55 -10.44 -18.79
CA ASN A 17 -25.10 -11.45 -19.76
C ASN A 17 -23.62 -11.81 -19.68
N THR A 18 -23.02 -11.75 -18.48
CA THR A 18 -21.74 -12.40 -18.23
C THR A 18 -21.82 -13.18 -16.92
N ASN A 19 -21.70 -14.50 -17.04
CA ASN A 19 -21.73 -15.49 -15.97
C ASN A 19 -20.41 -15.43 -15.17
N ARG A 20 -20.01 -14.23 -14.71
CA ARG A 20 -18.79 -14.04 -13.92
C ARG A 20 -19.10 -14.32 -12.47
N GLU A 21 -18.51 -15.37 -11.94
CA GLU A 21 -18.51 -15.67 -10.51
C GLU A 21 -17.64 -14.64 -9.78
N VAL A 22 -18.23 -13.51 -9.41
CA VAL A 22 -17.60 -12.54 -8.52
C VAL A 22 -17.70 -13.08 -7.10
N GLU A 23 -16.55 -13.41 -6.52
CA GLU A 23 -16.49 -13.90 -5.14
C GLU A 23 -17.01 -12.82 -4.19
N THR A 24 -17.81 -13.22 -3.20
CA THR A 24 -18.35 -12.32 -2.18
C THR A 24 -18.10 -12.89 -0.80
N LYS A 25 -17.53 -12.09 0.10
CA LYS A 25 -17.29 -12.45 1.50
C LYS A 25 -17.73 -11.30 2.42
N PRO A 26 -18.07 -11.60 3.69
CA PRO A 26 -18.39 -10.56 4.66
C PRO A 26 -17.14 -9.72 4.99
N CYS A 27 -17.31 -8.40 5.10
CA CYS A 27 -16.26 -7.50 5.57
C CYS A 27 -15.73 -7.95 6.93
N VAL A 28 -14.42 -8.05 7.12
CA VAL A 28 -13.83 -8.56 8.38
C VAL A 28 -14.27 -7.74 9.60
N THR A 29 -14.48 -6.43 9.42
CA THR A 29 -14.92 -5.50 10.46
C THR A 29 -16.45 -5.49 10.59
N CYS A 30 -17.17 -4.91 9.62
CA CYS A 30 -18.61 -4.64 9.77
C CYS A 30 -19.54 -5.77 9.28
N LYS A 31 -18.98 -6.88 8.79
CA LYS A 31 -19.69 -8.06 8.26
C LYS A 31 -20.59 -7.81 7.03
N VAL A 32 -20.65 -6.58 6.51
CA VAL A 32 -21.35 -6.27 5.25
C VAL A 32 -20.75 -7.09 4.11
N ALA A 33 -21.61 -7.75 3.32
CA ALA A 33 -21.20 -8.49 2.14
C ALA A 33 -20.47 -7.56 1.17
N THR A 34 -19.25 -7.92 0.82
CA THR A 34 -18.39 -7.15 -0.08
C THR A 34 -17.97 -8.11 -1.19
N CYS A 35 -18.11 -7.71 -2.44
CA CYS A 35 -17.61 -8.52 -3.55
C CYS A 35 -16.12 -8.26 -3.77
N ASP A 36 -15.46 -9.14 -4.52
CA ASP A 36 -14.04 -9.02 -4.86
C ASP A 36 -13.77 -7.67 -5.55
N GLU A 37 -14.59 -7.22 -6.49
CA GLU A 37 -14.40 -5.92 -7.15
C GLU A 37 -14.62 -4.69 -6.23
N CYS A 38 -15.33 -4.85 -5.11
CA CYS A 38 -15.67 -3.76 -4.19
C CYS A 38 -14.88 -3.76 -2.88
N ARG A 39 -14.08 -4.80 -2.59
CA ARG A 39 -13.17 -4.80 -1.43
C ARG A 39 -11.95 -3.95 -1.75
N VAL A 40 -11.30 -3.40 -0.74
CA VAL A 40 -10.09 -2.60 -0.95
C VAL A 40 -8.95 -3.48 -1.47
N HIS A 41 -8.47 -3.14 -2.68
CA HIS A 41 -7.24 -3.65 -3.27
C HIS A 41 -6.09 -2.67 -3.02
N CYS A 42 -4.87 -3.18 -3.08
CA CYS A 42 -3.68 -2.34 -3.06
C CYS A 42 -3.49 -1.66 -4.43
N VAL A 43 -3.73 -2.41 -5.51
CA VAL A 43 -3.68 -1.92 -6.89
C VAL A 43 -4.99 -2.27 -7.59
N TYR A 44 -5.77 -1.24 -7.89
CA TYR A 44 -7.00 -1.34 -8.66
C TYR A 44 -6.73 -1.12 -10.15
N GLN A 45 -6.58 -2.19 -10.91
CA GLN A 45 -6.64 -2.13 -12.37
C GLN A 45 -8.07 -1.85 -12.87
N SER A 46 -8.35 -0.64 -13.34
CA SER A 46 -9.69 -0.23 -13.79
C SER A 46 -9.74 0.22 -15.25
N ILE A 47 -8.60 0.34 -15.91
CA ILE A 47 -8.49 0.86 -17.27
C ILE A 47 -7.79 -0.20 -18.12
N PHE A 48 -8.37 -0.45 -19.30
CA PHE A 48 -7.87 -1.35 -20.31
C PHE A 48 -7.88 -0.64 -21.65
N GLN A 49 -6.78 -0.74 -22.38
CA GLN A 49 -6.67 -0.28 -23.75
C GLN A 49 -6.15 -1.42 -24.61
N ALA A 50 -6.97 -1.87 -25.56
CA ALA A 50 -6.59 -2.88 -26.54
C ALA A 50 -5.39 -2.41 -27.38
N SER A 51 -4.69 -3.37 -28.01
CA SER A 51 -3.71 -3.05 -29.04
C SER A 51 -4.39 -2.31 -30.20
N ASN A 52 -3.66 -1.39 -30.83
CA ASN A 52 -4.17 -0.67 -31.99
C ASN A 52 -4.28 -1.60 -33.21
N ASP A 53 -3.34 -2.54 -33.34
CA ASP A 53 -3.37 -3.61 -34.32
C ASP A 53 -3.56 -4.98 -33.62
N PRO A 54 -4.71 -5.65 -33.79
CA PRO A 54 -4.95 -6.96 -33.21
C PRO A 54 -4.14 -8.09 -33.88
N ASP A 55 -3.64 -7.87 -35.11
CA ASP A 55 -2.83 -8.83 -35.85
C ASP A 55 -1.34 -8.71 -35.50
N ASP A 56 -0.91 -7.57 -34.96
CA ASP A 56 0.43 -7.39 -34.42
C ASP A 56 0.57 -8.04 -33.05
N THR A 57 1.01 -9.30 -33.03
CA THR A 57 1.24 -10.06 -31.80
C THR A 57 2.33 -9.49 -30.88
N SER A 58 3.12 -8.52 -31.35
CA SER A 58 4.13 -7.80 -30.56
C SER A 58 3.54 -6.60 -29.81
N GLU A 59 2.43 -6.02 -30.28
CA GLU A 59 1.71 -4.98 -29.56
C GLU A 59 0.90 -5.62 -28.43
N LEU A 60 1.22 -5.24 -27.19
CA LEU A 60 0.52 -5.70 -26.00
C LEU A 60 -0.56 -4.70 -25.59
N PRO A 61 -1.68 -5.17 -25.02
CA PRO A 61 -2.66 -4.27 -24.45
C PRO A 61 -2.08 -3.53 -23.25
N ASN A 62 -2.49 -2.27 -23.09
CA ASN A 62 -2.11 -1.46 -21.94
C ASN A 62 -3.15 -1.59 -20.83
N PHE A 63 -2.66 -1.68 -19.59
CA PHE A 63 -3.49 -1.67 -18.40
C PHE A 63 -3.04 -0.53 -17.50
N SER A 64 -3.99 0.08 -16.80
CA SER A 64 -3.68 1.10 -15.82
C SER A 64 -4.75 1.17 -14.74
N GLY A 65 -4.45 1.93 -13.69
CA GLY A 65 -5.30 1.96 -12.51
C GLY A 65 -4.78 2.82 -11.38
N PHE A 66 -5.26 2.56 -10.17
CA PHE A 66 -5.02 3.39 -8.99
C PHE A 66 -4.47 2.57 -7.83
N VAL A 67 -3.60 3.19 -7.04
CA VAL A 67 -2.92 2.53 -5.91
C VAL A 67 -3.47 3.09 -4.60
N MET A 68 -3.95 2.23 -3.68
CA MET A 68 -4.48 2.62 -2.36
C MET A 68 -5.55 3.74 -2.37
N LEU A 69 -6.37 3.81 -3.43
CA LEU A 69 -7.36 4.88 -3.70
C LEU A 69 -6.78 6.29 -3.91
N LYS A 70 -5.48 6.39 -4.19
CA LYS A 70 -4.85 7.66 -4.59
C LYS A 70 -5.31 8.06 -6.00
N PRO A 71 -5.39 9.37 -6.29
CA PRO A 71 -6.02 9.85 -7.53
C PRO A 71 -5.11 9.74 -8.76
N HIS A 72 -3.82 9.45 -8.59
CA HIS A 72 -2.88 9.37 -9.69
C HIS A 72 -2.97 8.00 -10.35
N GLU A 73 -3.10 8.00 -11.68
CA GLU A 73 -3.14 6.79 -12.48
C GLU A 73 -1.72 6.23 -12.68
N HIS A 74 -1.59 4.92 -12.52
CA HIS A 74 -0.37 4.17 -12.75
C HIS A 74 -0.57 3.19 -13.92
N PRO A 75 0.39 3.10 -14.85
CA PRO A 75 0.49 1.95 -15.75
C PRO A 75 0.72 0.67 -14.95
N ILE A 76 0.09 -0.42 -15.39
CA ILE A 76 0.25 -1.76 -14.84
C ILE A 76 0.68 -2.65 -15.99
N LEU A 77 1.93 -3.08 -15.94
CA LEU A 77 2.52 -3.91 -16.98
C LEU A 77 2.20 -5.38 -16.67
N SER A 78 1.62 -6.09 -17.65
CA SER A 78 1.54 -7.55 -17.57
C SER A 78 2.95 -8.15 -17.64
N PRO A 79 3.18 -9.39 -17.14
CA PRO A 79 4.48 -10.05 -17.24
C PRO A 79 5.05 -10.09 -18.67
N HIS A 80 4.21 -10.14 -19.70
CA HIS A 80 4.63 -10.15 -21.10
C HIS A 80 5.37 -8.88 -21.54
N HIS A 81 5.20 -7.76 -20.84
CA HIS A 81 5.90 -6.50 -21.15
C HIS A 81 7.37 -6.50 -20.73
N LEU A 82 7.75 -7.31 -19.72
CA LEU A 82 9.11 -7.30 -19.15
C LEU A 82 10.01 -8.41 -19.68
N VAL A 83 9.45 -9.38 -20.39
CA VAL A 83 10.17 -10.54 -20.88
C VAL A 83 10.98 -10.15 -22.12
N ALA A 84 12.30 -9.98 -21.95
CA ALA A 84 13.24 -9.65 -23.03
C ALA A 84 13.38 -10.79 -24.06
N GLU A 85 13.14 -12.05 -23.67
CA GLU A 85 13.18 -13.19 -24.57
C GLU A 85 11.93 -14.07 -24.47
N PRO A 86 11.35 -14.49 -25.60
CA PRO A 86 10.09 -15.21 -25.67
C PRO A 86 10.22 -16.65 -25.13
N GLN A 87 10.34 -16.82 -23.81
CA GLN A 87 9.99 -18.07 -23.12
C GLN A 87 8.46 -18.16 -23.03
N LYS A 88 7.88 -18.08 -24.23
CA LYS A 88 6.48 -18.17 -24.62
C LYS A 88 6.07 -19.63 -24.48
N GLN A 89 5.15 -19.93 -23.56
CA GLN A 89 4.05 -20.89 -23.79
C GLN A 89 3.22 -21.20 -22.54
N LEU A 90 3.70 -20.88 -21.33
CA LEU A 90 2.99 -21.28 -20.10
C LEU A 90 2.16 -20.18 -19.44
N ILE A 91 2.47 -18.89 -19.67
CA ILE A 91 1.72 -17.78 -19.05
C ILE A 91 0.69 -17.26 -20.05
N GLU A 92 -0.60 -17.47 -19.74
CA GLU A 92 -1.72 -16.90 -20.48
C GLU A 92 -1.60 -15.38 -20.56
N ARG A 93 -1.79 -14.82 -21.77
CA ARG A 93 -1.80 -13.37 -21.98
C ARG A 93 -2.97 -12.76 -21.22
N TRP A 94 -2.72 -11.61 -20.60
CA TRP A 94 -3.80 -10.82 -20.03
C TRP A 94 -4.76 -10.38 -21.13
N GLN A 95 -6.04 -10.63 -20.90
CA GLN A 95 -7.13 -10.32 -21.82
C GLN A 95 -8.01 -9.21 -21.26
N ASP A 96 -8.82 -8.61 -22.14
CA ASP A 96 -9.84 -7.63 -21.74
C ASP A 96 -10.76 -8.23 -20.66
N PRO A 97 -10.80 -7.64 -19.44
CA PRO A 97 -11.74 -8.03 -18.40
C PRO A 97 -13.20 -7.71 -18.74
N LEU A 98 -13.57 -7.28 -19.93
CA LEU A 98 -14.97 -7.20 -20.36
C LEU A 98 -15.33 -8.31 -21.34
N MET A 99 -14.36 -8.80 -22.11
CA MET A 99 -14.57 -9.80 -23.16
C MET A 99 -14.31 -11.23 -22.68
N GLY A 100 -13.50 -11.41 -21.63
CA GLY A 100 -13.16 -12.73 -21.09
C GLY A 100 -14.07 -13.22 -19.96
N CYS A 101 -13.92 -14.50 -19.59
CA CYS A 101 -14.32 -14.99 -18.26
C CYS A 101 -13.32 -14.59 -17.16
N SER A 102 -12.21 -13.94 -17.51
CA SER A 102 -11.12 -13.56 -16.61
C SER A 102 -11.47 -12.35 -15.75
N LYS A 103 -11.33 -12.47 -14.43
CA LYS A 103 -11.49 -11.34 -13.49
C LYS A 103 -10.47 -10.23 -13.81
N PRO A 104 -10.73 -8.97 -13.41
CA PRO A 104 -9.70 -7.95 -13.42
C PRO A 104 -8.44 -8.44 -12.69
N TYR A 105 -7.26 -8.09 -13.20
CA TYR A 105 -5.97 -8.50 -12.62
C TYR A 105 -5.55 -7.55 -11.49
N HIS A 106 -6.49 -7.20 -10.60
CA HIS A 106 -6.16 -6.42 -9.41
C HIS A 106 -5.02 -7.10 -8.64
N ASP A 107 -4.13 -6.27 -8.08
CA ASP A 107 -2.98 -6.74 -7.27
C ASP A 107 -2.03 -7.72 -7.99
N GLN A 108 -1.95 -7.64 -9.32
CA GLN A 108 -1.06 -8.48 -10.15
C GLN A 108 -0.27 -7.62 -11.13
N GLY A 109 0.82 -8.18 -11.67
CA GLY A 109 1.67 -7.54 -12.68
C GLY A 109 2.76 -6.67 -12.07
N TYR A 110 3.16 -5.65 -12.81
CA TYR A 110 4.22 -4.73 -12.41
C TYR A 110 3.71 -3.29 -12.46
N LEU A 111 3.96 -2.55 -11.39
CA LEU A 111 3.52 -1.17 -11.23
C LEU A 111 4.59 -0.22 -11.76
N ASP A 112 4.23 0.63 -12.72
CA ASP A 112 5.15 1.65 -13.24
C ASP A 112 4.94 3.01 -12.53
N ALA A 113 5.81 3.97 -12.81
CA ALA A 113 5.68 5.34 -12.35
C ALA A 113 4.31 5.93 -12.76
N PRO A 114 3.68 6.75 -11.89
CA PRO A 114 2.42 7.39 -12.24
C PRO A 114 2.53 8.19 -13.54
N LEU A 115 1.48 8.21 -14.37
CA LEU A 115 1.48 8.90 -15.67
C LEU A 115 1.79 10.41 -15.59
N VAL A 116 1.53 11.01 -14.44
CA VAL A 116 1.80 12.43 -14.15
C VAL A 116 3.22 12.68 -13.63
N SER A 117 3.97 11.63 -13.29
CA SER A 117 5.34 11.74 -12.79
C SER A 117 6.29 12.07 -13.94
N LEU A 118 7.13 13.08 -13.72
CA LEU A 118 8.26 13.39 -14.61
C LEU A 118 9.54 12.65 -14.19
N ILE A 119 9.50 11.96 -13.05
CA ILE A 119 10.63 11.22 -12.49
C ILE A 119 10.51 9.78 -12.98
N PRO A 120 11.51 9.25 -13.72
CA PRO A 120 11.50 7.86 -14.15
C PRO A 120 11.67 6.94 -12.95
N ALA A 121 11.08 5.75 -13.04
CA ALA A 121 11.24 4.67 -12.08
C ALA A 121 11.28 3.34 -12.84
N PRO A 122 11.94 2.29 -12.31
CA PRO A 122 11.76 0.95 -12.85
C PRO A 122 10.36 0.44 -12.48
N PRO A 123 9.75 -0.43 -13.31
CA PRO A 123 8.54 -1.15 -12.93
C PRO A 123 8.79 -2.07 -11.72
N GLU A 124 7.83 -2.08 -10.81
CA GLU A 124 7.92 -2.76 -9.51
C GLU A 124 7.00 -3.98 -9.49
N SER A 125 7.50 -5.16 -9.09
CA SER A 125 6.69 -6.36 -8.97
C SER A 125 5.62 -6.20 -7.89
N ILE A 126 4.34 -6.22 -8.27
CA ILE A 126 3.24 -6.05 -7.31
C ILE A 126 3.22 -7.23 -6.33
N GLU A 127 3.53 -8.44 -6.77
CA GLU A 127 3.60 -9.61 -5.90
C GLU A 127 4.66 -9.47 -4.81
N ASP A 128 5.89 -9.11 -5.19
CA ASP A 128 7.00 -8.96 -4.25
C ASP A 128 6.73 -7.83 -3.23
N VAL A 129 6.19 -6.70 -3.71
CA VAL A 129 5.82 -5.57 -2.86
C VAL A 129 4.70 -5.94 -1.88
N LEU A 130 3.75 -6.78 -2.29
CA LEU A 130 2.63 -7.18 -1.45
C LEU A 130 3.05 -8.15 -0.34
N ASP A 131 4.06 -8.96 -0.59
CA ASP A 131 4.59 -9.97 0.34
C ASP A 131 5.80 -9.50 1.14
N LEU A 132 6.30 -8.30 0.88
CA LEU A 132 7.34 -7.65 1.68
C LEU A 132 6.96 -7.62 3.17
N ASP A 133 7.86 -8.11 4.02
CA ASP A 133 7.72 -8.00 5.48
C ASP A 133 8.04 -6.57 5.93
N LEU A 134 7.00 -5.82 6.25
CA LEU A 134 7.09 -4.40 6.65
C LEU A 134 7.65 -4.19 8.05
N GLY A 135 7.85 -5.26 8.82
CA GLY A 135 8.55 -5.23 10.10
C GLY A 135 10.07 -5.38 9.98
N GLU A 136 10.55 -5.92 8.87
CA GLU A 136 11.99 -6.09 8.61
C GLU A 136 12.50 -5.10 7.56
N GLN A 137 11.66 -4.70 6.60
CA GLN A 137 12.05 -3.86 5.47
C GLN A 137 11.11 -2.66 5.32
N SER A 138 11.60 -1.56 4.73
CA SER A 138 10.80 -0.40 4.35
C SER A 138 10.67 -0.28 2.83
N LEU A 139 9.50 0.13 2.36
CA LEU A 139 9.32 0.53 0.95
C LEU A 139 10.16 1.76 0.58
N MET A 140 10.68 2.51 1.56
CA MET A 140 11.65 3.60 1.33
C MET A 140 13.01 3.07 0.88
N THR A 141 13.39 1.87 1.31
CA THR A 141 14.70 1.24 1.06
C THR A 141 14.62 0.00 0.17
N PHE A 142 13.42 -0.41 -0.23
CA PHE A 142 13.16 -1.60 -1.05
C PHE A 142 13.99 -1.68 -2.34
N HIS A 143 14.31 -0.52 -2.93
CA HIS A 143 15.26 -0.42 -4.03
C HIS A 143 16.55 0.27 -3.57
N GLU A 144 17.67 -0.45 -3.69
CA GLU A 144 19.00 0.05 -3.34
C GLU A 144 19.55 1.06 -4.37
N ASP A 145 18.97 1.11 -5.57
CA ASP A 145 19.45 1.95 -6.66
C ASP A 145 19.22 3.44 -6.38
N SER A 146 20.32 4.14 -6.05
CA SER A 146 20.33 5.56 -5.72
C SER A 146 19.98 6.49 -6.89
N ARG A 147 19.84 5.96 -8.12
CA ARG A 147 19.42 6.74 -9.29
C ARG A 147 17.95 7.16 -9.23
N TYR A 148 17.14 6.49 -8.43
CA TYR A 148 15.71 6.75 -8.31
C TYR A 148 15.39 7.48 -7.00
N GLY A 149 14.28 8.21 -7.00
CA GLY A 149 13.75 8.80 -5.76
C GLY A 149 13.46 7.73 -4.71
N ARG A 150 13.56 8.10 -3.43
CA ARG A 150 13.19 7.25 -2.30
C ARG A 150 11.96 7.83 -1.60
N PRO A 151 10.80 7.15 -1.61
CA PRO A 151 10.55 5.87 -2.30
C PRO A 151 10.49 6.07 -3.82
N SER A 152 10.60 4.97 -4.57
CA SER A 152 10.36 4.96 -6.02
C SER A 152 9.00 5.60 -6.33
N PRO A 153 8.86 6.45 -7.36
CA PRO A 153 7.56 7.03 -7.75
C PRO A 153 6.45 5.99 -7.92
N ALA A 154 6.78 4.78 -8.40
CA ALA A 154 5.84 3.67 -8.51
C ALA A 154 5.32 3.22 -7.13
N LEU A 155 6.17 3.19 -6.10
CA LEU A 155 5.83 2.73 -4.75
C LEU A 155 5.32 3.81 -3.81
N ALA A 156 5.37 5.10 -4.20
CA ALA A 156 5.09 6.22 -3.31
C ALA A 156 3.77 6.10 -2.53
N SER A 157 2.69 5.68 -3.20
CA SER A 157 1.37 5.51 -2.58
C SER A 157 1.34 4.37 -1.56
N LEU A 158 1.99 3.24 -1.85
CA LEU A 158 2.08 2.09 -0.93
C LEU A 158 2.99 2.44 0.26
N CYS A 159 4.08 3.14 0.01
CA CYS A 159 4.99 3.61 1.03
C CYS A 159 4.31 4.60 1.98
N GLU A 160 3.55 5.56 1.47
CA GLU A 160 2.78 6.50 2.31
C GLU A 160 1.84 5.74 3.25
N VAL A 161 1.17 4.72 2.72
CA VAL A 161 0.32 3.82 3.50
C VAL A 161 1.15 3.11 4.57
N SER A 162 2.19 2.34 4.25
CA SER A 162 2.95 1.60 5.27
C SER A 162 3.56 2.51 6.33
N GLU A 163 4.20 3.61 5.93
CA GLU A 163 4.91 4.51 6.84
C GLU A 163 3.96 5.25 7.79
N SER A 164 2.75 5.59 7.34
CA SER A 164 1.76 6.19 8.24
C SER A 164 1.26 5.24 9.35
N ARG A 165 1.55 3.94 9.25
CA ARG A 165 1.25 2.95 10.30
C ARG A 165 2.44 2.70 11.22
N ARG A 166 3.54 3.41 11.06
CA ARG A 166 4.65 3.37 11.99
C ARG A 166 4.45 4.42 13.08
N ILE A 167 4.70 4.04 14.33
CA ILE A 167 4.63 4.95 15.47
C ILE A 167 5.89 4.84 16.32
N ALA A 168 6.54 5.97 16.57
CA ALA A 168 7.70 6.07 17.43
C ALA A 168 7.27 6.06 18.91
N LEU A 169 7.89 5.19 19.72
CA LEU A 169 7.57 4.99 21.13
C LEU A 169 8.87 4.91 21.96
N CYS A 170 8.80 5.34 23.22
CA CYS A 170 9.82 5.06 24.23
C CYS A 170 9.60 3.66 24.82
N ASP A 171 10.61 3.08 25.48
CA ASP A 171 10.52 1.76 26.11
C ASP A 171 9.30 1.64 27.06
N ASP A 172 9.07 2.62 27.93
CA ASP A 172 7.93 2.60 28.87
C ASP A 172 6.56 2.61 28.15
N CYS A 173 6.45 3.37 27.06
CA CYS A 173 5.22 3.38 26.25
C CYS A 173 5.06 2.10 25.44
N PHE A 174 6.15 1.51 24.95
CA PHE A 174 6.11 0.23 24.25
C PHE A 174 5.75 -0.92 25.21
N ASP A 175 6.31 -0.94 26.42
CA ASP A 175 6.22 -2.04 27.38
C ASP A 175 5.10 -1.92 28.42
N HIS A 176 4.70 -0.73 28.82
CA HIS A 176 3.79 -0.63 29.98
C HIS A 176 2.52 0.06 29.60
N LYS A 177 2.62 1.28 29.09
CA LYS A 177 1.42 2.10 28.90
C LYS A 177 0.72 1.80 27.58
N GLY A 178 1.45 1.42 26.54
CA GLY A 178 0.89 1.51 25.21
C GLY A 178 0.32 2.91 25.00
N PRO A 179 -0.46 3.12 23.95
CA PRO A 179 -1.23 4.33 23.83
C PRO A 179 -2.47 4.26 24.73
N HIS A 180 -2.34 4.39 26.06
CA HIS A 180 -3.51 4.53 26.94
C HIS A 180 -4.36 5.76 26.59
N ASP A 181 -3.75 6.76 25.94
CA ASP A 181 -4.40 7.96 25.43
C ASP A 181 -4.75 7.90 23.93
N LEU A 182 -4.65 6.73 23.27
CA LEU A 182 -5.42 6.61 22.03
C LEU A 182 -6.88 6.55 22.43
N PRO A 183 -7.70 7.54 22.05
CA PRO A 183 -9.12 7.52 22.36
C PRO A 183 -9.62 6.16 21.94
N THR A 184 -10.16 5.40 22.89
CA THR A 184 -10.61 4.01 22.79
C THR A 184 -11.22 3.76 21.41
N THR A 185 -10.36 3.42 20.46
CA THR A 185 -10.68 3.54 19.04
C THR A 185 -11.15 2.16 18.69
N ASN A 186 -12.45 2.04 18.47
CA ASN A 186 -13.15 0.91 17.87
C ASN A 186 -12.25 -0.35 17.76
N PRO A 187 -12.27 -1.25 18.75
CA PRO A 187 -11.32 -2.36 18.88
C PRO A 187 -11.28 -3.33 17.69
N GLU A 188 -12.15 -3.15 16.69
CA GLU A 188 -12.21 -3.92 15.47
C GLU A 188 -11.19 -3.51 14.39
N VAL A 189 -10.58 -2.32 14.48
CA VAL A 189 -9.70 -1.79 13.42
C VAL A 189 -8.22 -2.02 13.73
N ILE A 190 -7.83 -1.72 14.97
CA ILE A 190 -6.50 -1.97 15.50
C ILE A 190 -6.67 -3.04 16.57
N PRO A 191 -5.94 -4.17 16.49
CA PRO A 191 -6.10 -5.25 17.46
C PRO A 191 -5.91 -4.69 18.88
N PRO A 192 -6.76 -5.11 19.85
CA PRO A 192 -6.53 -4.78 21.25
C PRO A 192 -5.12 -5.22 21.65
N ARG A 193 -4.40 -4.36 22.36
CA ARG A 193 -3.00 -4.62 22.75
C ARG A 193 -2.85 -5.93 23.55
N GLU A 194 -3.87 -6.31 24.31
CA GLU A 194 -3.92 -7.57 25.06
C GLU A 194 -3.90 -8.81 24.17
N ALA A 195 -4.39 -8.70 22.93
CA ALA A 195 -4.34 -9.75 21.93
C ALA A 195 -3.09 -9.65 21.03
N ALA A 196 -2.41 -8.51 21.04
CA ALA A 196 -1.21 -8.28 20.25
C ALA A 196 0.00 -8.93 20.93
N ARG A 197 0.68 -9.82 20.20
CA ARG A 197 1.95 -10.37 20.64
C ARG A 197 3.01 -9.27 20.59
N ARG A 198 3.64 -8.99 21.71
CA ARG A 198 4.85 -8.16 21.76
C ARG A 198 6.00 -8.98 21.21
N GLY A 199 6.29 -8.75 19.95
CA GLY A 199 7.35 -9.41 19.21
C GLY A 199 7.63 -8.61 17.94
N PRO A 200 8.49 -9.13 17.06
CA PRO A 200 8.72 -8.52 15.76
C PRO A 200 7.41 -8.42 14.96
N CYS A 201 7.27 -7.32 14.24
CA CYS A 201 6.22 -7.14 13.25
C CYS A 201 6.50 -8.05 12.05
N HIS A 202 5.45 -8.70 11.55
CA HIS A 202 5.49 -9.51 10.32
C HIS A 202 4.30 -9.17 9.41
N CYS A 203 3.89 -7.90 9.40
CA CYS A 203 2.80 -7.45 8.54
C CYS A 203 3.29 -7.31 7.11
N THR A 204 2.48 -7.79 6.16
CA THR A 204 2.66 -7.54 4.72
C THR A 204 1.44 -6.79 4.20
N MET A 205 1.55 -6.10 3.05
CA MET A 205 0.38 -5.45 2.44
C MET A 205 -0.71 -6.48 2.10
N ARG A 206 -0.32 -7.66 1.60
CA ARG A 206 -1.23 -8.78 1.32
C ARG A 206 -2.07 -9.14 2.54
N ARG A 207 -1.41 -9.38 3.69
CA ARG A 207 -2.11 -9.73 4.95
C ARG A 207 -3.06 -8.64 5.42
N ARG A 208 -2.73 -7.38 5.17
CA ARG A 208 -3.49 -6.23 5.69
C ARG A 208 -4.65 -5.79 4.80
N PHE A 209 -4.60 -6.05 3.50
CA PHE A 209 -5.61 -5.60 2.54
C PHE A 209 -6.29 -6.74 1.78
N LEU A 210 -5.54 -7.75 1.33
CA LEU A 210 -6.09 -8.80 0.46
C LEU A 210 -6.68 -9.93 1.29
N ASP A 211 -5.97 -10.39 2.31
CA ASP A 211 -6.46 -11.46 3.19
C ASP A 211 -7.59 -10.95 4.11
N ARG A 212 -7.60 -9.64 4.37
CA ARG A 212 -8.66 -8.94 5.09
C ARG A 212 -9.67 -8.41 4.10
N TRP A 213 -10.72 -9.17 3.85
CA TRP A 213 -11.85 -8.71 3.04
C TRP A 213 -12.45 -7.43 3.66
N LEU A 214 -12.04 -6.24 3.20
CA LEU A 214 -12.31 -4.97 3.85
C LEU A 214 -13.12 -4.09 2.90
N CYS A 215 -14.29 -3.63 3.35
CA CYS A 215 -15.07 -2.69 2.57
C CYS A 215 -14.49 -1.27 2.64
N LEU A 216 -14.71 -0.47 1.59
CA LEU A 216 -14.24 0.91 1.49
C LEU A 216 -14.54 1.76 2.73
N ARG A 217 -15.74 1.62 3.30
CA ARG A 217 -16.18 2.41 4.45
C ARG A 217 -15.37 2.09 5.72
N CYS A 218 -15.01 0.83 5.90
CA CYS A 218 -14.15 0.39 7.00
C CYS A 218 -12.69 0.80 6.78
N TYR A 219 -12.18 0.70 5.54
CA TYR A 219 -10.85 1.22 5.19
C TYR A 219 -10.71 2.71 5.47
N GLN A 220 -11.64 3.55 4.99
CA GLN A 220 -11.61 4.99 5.26
C GLN A 220 -11.71 5.33 6.75
N LYS A 221 -12.37 4.47 7.54
CA LYS A 221 -12.40 4.61 9.01
C LYS A 221 -11.06 4.23 9.62
N GLU A 222 -10.39 3.20 9.10
CA GLU A 222 -9.01 2.83 9.44
C GLU A 222 -8.04 3.99 9.16
N GLU A 223 -8.08 4.57 7.96
CA GLU A 223 -7.23 5.74 7.61
C GLU A 223 -7.39 6.88 8.62
N ARG A 224 -8.64 7.30 8.88
CA ARG A 224 -8.89 8.40 9.83
C ARG A 224 -8.44 8.09 11.25
N THR A 225 -8.47 6.83 11.66
CA THR A 225 -7.93 6.43 12.97
C THR A 225 -6.41 6.55 12.96
N ILE A 226 -5.75 6.04 11.92
CA ILE A 226 -4.30 6.08 11.77
C ILE A 226 -3.80 7.53 11.72
N GLU A 227 -4.43 8.39 10.93
CA GLU A 227 -4.12 9.82 10.84
C GLU A 227 -4.20 10.51 12.22
N LYS A 228 -5.22 10.19 13.03
CA LYS A 228 -5.34 10.72 14.40
C LYS A 228 -4.23 10.19 15.31
N CYS A 229 -3.83 8.93 15.14
CA CYS A 229 -2.73 8.35 15.91
C CYS A 229 -1.40 9.04 15.58
N ALA A 230 -1.14 9.26 14.29
CA ALA A 230 0.08 9.89 13.81
C ALA A 230 0.14 11.40 14.12
N GLY A 231 -0.97 12.12 13.95
CA GLY A 231 -0.99 13.59 14.04
C GLY A 231 -0.98 14.17 15.47
N THR A 232 -1.12 13.35 16.51
CA THR A 232 -1.35 13.85 17.88
C THR A 232 -0.11 14.07 18.74
N GLY A 233 1.12 13.89 18.24
CA GLY A 233 2.25 14.15 19.14
C GLY A 233 3.67 14.15 18.60
N SER A 234 3.91 13.93 17.31
CA SER A 234 5.28 13.90 16.81
C SER A 234 5.25 14.34 15.35
N SER A 235 5.88 15.48 15.03
CA SER A 235 6.31 15.64 13.65
C SER A 235 7.20 14.42 13.35
N LYS A 236 7.14 13.87 12.14
CA LYS A 236 7.89 12.64 11.78
C LYS A 236 9.39 12.71 12.11
N ASN A 237 9.91 13.88 12.43
CA ASN A 237 11.32 14.15 12.74
C ASN A 237 11.58 14.52 14.20
N SER A 238 10.58 14.47 15.09
CA SER A 238 10.80 14.98 16.45
C SER A 238 11.63 14.03 17.31
N GLY A 239 11.75 12.74 16.93
CA GLY A 239 12.41 11.72 17.75
C GLY A 239 11.71 11.50 19.11
N LEU A 240 10.52 12.08 19.33
CA LEU A 240 9.79 11.99 20.58
C LEU A 240 8.64 10.97 20.47
N CYS A 241 8.52 10.21 21.55
CA CYS A 241 7.34 9.43 21.90
C CYS A 241 6.17 10.37 22.22
N ARG A 242 4.94 9.85 22.13
CA ARG A 242 3.71 10.60 22.45
C ARG A 242 3.61 11.03 23.91
N CYS A 243 4.33 10.40 24.83
CA CYS A 243 4.43 10.86 26.21
C CYS A 243 5.40 12.05 26.40
N GLY A 244 6.06 12.50 25.33
CA GLY A 244 7.07 13.56 25.34
C GLY A 244 8.48 13.08 25.65
N SER A 245 8.68 11.80 26.03
CA SER A 245 10.01 11.20 26.17
C SER A 245 10.64 10.91 24.80
N GLU A 246 11.95 10.68 24.77
CA GLU A 246 12.66 10.22 23.58
C GLU A 246 12.12 8.85 23.10
N ALA A 247 11.85 8.73 21.81
CA ALA A 247 11.46 7.48 21.20
C ALA A 247 12.71 6.69 20.79
N CYS A 248 12.75 5.43 21.19
CA CYS A 248 13.83 4.50 20.88
C CYS A 248 13.35 3.28 20.09
N ARG A 249 12.04 3.18 19.80
CA ARG A 249 11.42 2.05 19.10
C ARG A 249 10.38 2.51 18.11
N ILE A 250 10.17 1.70 17.09
CA ILE A 250 9.06 1.86 16.15
C ILE A 250 8.11 0.67 16.31
N ALA A 251 6.83 0.95 16.49
CA ALA A 251 5.78 -0.07 16.49
C ALA A 251 4.91 0.03 15.24
N CYS A 252 4.40 -1.11 14.79
CA CYS A 252 3.42 -1.19 13.72
C CYS A 252 2.00 -1.00 14.29
N LEU A 253 1.26 0.03 13.88
CA LEU A 253 -0.13 0.29 14.31
C LEU A 253 -1.11 -0.82 13.92
N TRP A 254 -0.71 -1.72 13.04
CA TRP A 254 -1.52 -2.83 12.58
C TRP A 254 -1.50 -4.06 13.48
N CYS A 255 -0.36 -4.36 14.10
CA CYS A 255 -0.17 -5.55 14.95
C CYS A 255 0.46 -5.25 16.31
N TRP A 256 0.89 -4.02 16.55
CA TRP A 256 1.70 -3.57 17.69
C TRP A 256 3.06 -4.28 17.85
N GLY A 257 3.48 -5.02 16.83
CA GLY A 257 4.83 -5.58 16.78
C GLY A 257 5.88 -4.48 16.56
N GLU A 258 7.08 -4.74 17.06
CA GLU A 258 8.26 -3.90 16.85
C GLU A 258 8.73 -4.02 15.40
N ILE A 259 9.00 -2.88 14.77
CA ILE A 259 9.62 -2.82 13.45
C ILE A 259 11.11 -2.68 13.70
N ALA A 260 11.92 -3.51 13.04
CA ALA A 260 13.37 -3.35 13.04
C ALA A 260 13.68 -2.00 12.39
N ASP A 261 14.07 -1.03 13.20
CA ASP A 261 14.52 0.25 12.69
C ASP A 261 15.97 0.05 12.25
N GLU A 262 16.21 0.19 10.94
CA GLU A 262 17.55 0.48 10.44
C GLU A 262 17.86 1.90 10.89
N VAL A 263 18.19 2.06 12.17
CA VAL A 263 18.78 3.31 12.65
C VAL A 263 20.06 3.45 11.84
N ALA A 264 19.98 4.23 10.76
CA ALA A 264 21.13 4.84 10.17
C ALA A 264 21.75 5.63 11.33
N HIS A 265 22.74 5.01 11.97
CA HIS A 265 23.74 5.74 12.72
C HIS A 265 24.41 6.65 11.69
N ASP A 266 23.74 7.77 11.36
CA ASP A 266 24.33 8.95 10.75
C ASP A 266 25.20 9.68 11.81
N ASP A 267 25.81 8.91 12.72
CA ASP A 267 26.81 9.39 13.64
C ASP A 267 28.13 9.45 12.85
N ASP A 268 28.41 10.67 12.40
CA ASP A 268 29.73 11.27 12.64
C ASP A 268 30.86 10.94 11.64
N GLU A 269 30.57 10.88 10.34
CA GLU A 269 31.63 11.13 9.33
C GLU A 269 31.63 12.61 8.88
N GLY A 270 32.43 13.44 9.57
CA GLY A 270 33.10 14.55 8.88
C GLY A 270 33.00 15.96 9.46
N SER A 271 33.08 16.16 10.78
CA SER A 271 33.56 17.44 11.34
C SER A 271 35.09 17.39 11.56
N MET A 272 35.85 17.28 10.48
CA MET A 272 37.29 17.57 10.49
C MET A 272 37.66 18.35 9.23
N ILE A 273 37.36 19.66 9.24
CA ILE A 273 38.17 20.63 8.51
C ILE A 273 38.94 21.40 9.57
N ASP A 274 40.12 20.88 9.90
CA ASP A 274 41.13 21.56 10.71
C ASP A 274 41.83 22.58 9.80
N ASP A 275 41.29 23.80 9.74
CA ASP A 275 41.96 24.96 9.14
C ASP A 275 43.09 25.44 10.07
N THR A 276 44.14 24.62 10.20
CA THR A 276 45.44 25.08 10.69
C THR A 276 46.21 25.72 9.54
N VAL A 277 45.88 26.96 9.19
CA VAL A 277 46.80 27.85 8.47
C VAL A 277 47.66 28.59 9.49
N ARG A 278 48.82 28.02 9.80
CA ARG A 278 49.93 28.72 10.46
C ARG A 278 50.74 29.48 9.40
N ASN A 279 50.84 30.80 9.61
CA ASN A 279 51.85 31.78 9.17
C ASN A 279 52.52 31.62 7.80
#